data_AF-A0A8T4HDU6-F1
#
_entry.id   AF-A0A8T4HDU6-F1
#
_cell.length_a   1.000
_cell.length_b   1.000
_cell.length_c   1.000
_cell.angle_alpha   90.00
_cell.angle_beta   90.00
_cell.angle_gamma   90.00
#
_symmetry.space_group_name_H-M   'P 1'
#
loop_
_entity.id
_entity.type
_entity.pdbx_description
1 polymer ?
#
loop_
_entity_poly.entity_id
_entity_poly.type
_entity_poly.pdbx_seq_one_letter_code
_entity_poly.pdbx_strand_id
1 'polypeptide(L)'
;MHINELPTFLRSSQVLTMDELALLCESERLPTDEEVESIRDHTDIQDLLNAFLGDDSTKEIHLQLKAKEYLKIREIDMAWKVLFL
;
A
#
# COMPACT_ATOMS: atom_id res chain seq x y z
N MET A 1 -0.44 -3.32 -15.79
CA MET A 1 0.83 -2.60 -15.47
C MET A 1 1.98 -3.60 -15.45
N HIS A 2 3.25 -3.18 -15.61
CA HIS A 2 4.41 -4.06 -15.46
C HIS A 2 5.18 -3.79 -14.15
N ILE A 3 5.85 -4.80 -13.60
CA ILE A 3 6.67 -4.66 -12.38
C ILE A 3 7.72 -3.54 -12.51
N ASN A 4 8.24 -3.29 -13.72
CA ASN A 4 9.22 -2.22 -13.99
C ASN A 4 8.63 -0.80 -13.88
N GLU A 5 7.31 -0.66 -14.02
CA GLU A 5 6.57 0.59 -13.88
C GLU A 5 6.24 0.89 -12.41
N LEU A 6 6.44 -0.08 -11.51
CA LEU A 6 6.22 0.13 -10.09
C LEU A 6 7.21 1.16 -9.53
N PRO A 7 6.76 2.00 -8.59
CA PRO A 7 7.63 2.88 -7.84
C PRO A 7 8.85 2.16 -7.26
N THR A 8 9.98 2.88 -7.19
CA THR A 8 11.23 2.32 -6.66
C THR A 8 11.08 1.80 -5.24
N PHE A 9 10.31 2.46 -4.38
CA PHE A 9 10.07 2.04 -2.99
C PHE A 9 9.40 0.66 -2.89
N LEU A 10 8.51 0.31 -3.84
CA LEU A 10 7.90 -1.03 -3.90
C LEU A 10 8.88 -2.06 -4.45
N ARG A 11 9.67 -1.70 -5.47
CA ARG A 11 10.69 -2.60 -6.03
C ARG A 11 11.82 -2.90 -5.05
N SER A 12 12.13 -1.96 -4.15
CA SER A 12 13.08 -2.13 -3.06
C SER A 12 12.42 -2.54 -1.73
N SER A 13 11.11 -2.82 -1.74
CA SER A 13 10.39 -3.25 -0.55
C SER A 13 10.96 -4.59 -0.06
N GLN A 14 11.22 -4.68 1.24
CA GLN A 14 11.57 -5.94 1.90
C GLN A 14 10.34 -6.67 2.44
N VAL A 15 9.17 -6.05 2.37
CA VAL A 15 7.90 -6.55 2.93
C VAL A 15 7.08 -7.24 1.85
N LEU A 16 6.98 -6.64 0.67
CA LEU A 16 6.25 -7.17 -0.48
C LEU A 16 7.11 -8.17 -1.26
N THR A 17 6.54 -9.31 -1.58
CA THR A 17 7.14 -10.38 -2.37
C THR A 17 6.84 -10.21 -3.86
N MET A 18 7.55 -10.95 -4.72
CA MET A 18 7.32 -10.88 -6.17
C MET A 18 5.88 -11.20 -6.56
N ASP A 19 5.23 -12.12 -5.86
CA ASP A 19 3.83 -12.49 -6.11
C ASP A 19 2.87 -11.33 -5.77
N GLU A 20 3.12 -10.64 -4.66
CA GLU A 20 2.32 -9.48 -4.25
C GLU A 20 2.53 -8.28 -5.19
N LEU A 21 3.75 -8.07 -5.67
CA LEU A 21 4.03 -7.09 -6.72
C LEU A 21 3.34 -7.44 -8.04
N ALA A 22 3.23 -8.74 -8.36
CA ALA A 22 2.48 -9.20 -9.53
C ALA A 22 0.96 -8.93 -9.39
N LEU A 23 0.40 -9.12 -8.19
CA LEU A 23 -1.01 -8.75 -7.92
C LEU A 23 -1.25 -7.25 -8.06
N LEU A 24 -0.33 -6.41 -7.59
CA LEU A 24 -0.43 -4.96 -7.78
C LEU A 24 -0.43 -4.57 -9.26
N CYS A 25 0.31 -5.32 -10.09
CA CYS A 25 0.36 -5.12 -11.54
C CYS A 25 -0.94 -5.52 -12.28
N GLU A 26 -1.83 -6.30 -11.65
CA GLU A 26 -3.17 -6.57 -12.18
C GLU A 26 -4.01 -5.28 -12.25
N SER A 27 -3.71 -4.27 -11.42
CA SER A 27 -4.30 -2.94 -11.59
C SER A 27 -3.76 -2.27 -12.85
N GLU A 28 -4.66 -1.72 -13.65
CA GLU A 28 -4.30 -0.95 -14.85
C GLU A 28 -3.92 0.50 -14.53
N ARG A 29 -4.19 0.97 -13.30
CA ARG A 29 -3.92 2.34 -12.87
C ARG A 29 -3.41 2.43 -11.44
N LEU A 30 -2.65 3.49 -11.18
CA LEU A 30 -2.32 3.94 -9.83
C LEU A 30 -3.48 4.77 -9.26
N PRO A 31 -3.66 4.78 -7.92
CA PRO A 31 -4.67 5.62 -7.28
C PRO A 31 -4.28 7.10 -7.41
N THR A 32 -5.27 7.98 -7.44
CA THR A 32 -5.05 9.42 -7.40
C THR A 32 -4.84 9.91 -5.97
N ASP A 33 -4.27 11.10 -5.80
CA ASP A 33 -4.10 11.71 -4.46
C ASP A 33 -5.44 11.83 -3.70
N GLU A 34 -6.53 12.14 -4.41
CA GLU A 34 -7.88 12.19 -3.82
C GLU A 34 -8.35 10.82 -3.31
N GLU A 35 -8.05 9.75 -4.04
CA GLU A 35 -8.41 8.40 -3.64
C GLU A 35 -7.58 7.89 -2.46
N VAL A 36 -6.30 8.27 -2.40
CA VAL A 36 -5.40 7.98 -1.29
C VAL A 36 -5.87 8.73 -0.04
N GLU A 37 -6.19 10.01 -0.17
CA GLU A 37 -6.67 10.81 0.97
C GLU A 37 -8.03 10.28 1.47
N SER A 38 -8.89 9.80 0.58
CA SER A 38 -10.19 9.23 0.97
C SER A 38 -10.09 8.01 1.90
N ILE A 39 -9.00 7.23 1.84
CA ILE A 39 -8.83 6.10 2.77
C ILE A 39 -8.21 6.51 4.10
N ARG A 40 -7.66 7.73 4.18
CA ARG A 40 -7.12 8.29 5.40
C ARG A 40 -8.21 8.57 6.44
N ASP A 41 -9.46 8.66 6.00
CA ASP A 41 -10.64 8.78 6.85
C ASP A 41 -11.16 7.43 7.38
N HIS A 42 -10.66 6.30 6.89
CA HIS A 42 -11.04 5.00 7.44
C HIS A 42 -10.47 4.82 8.84
N THR A 43 -11.33 4.44 9.79
CA THR A 43 -10.94 4.19 11.19
C THR A 43 -9.75 3.24 11.30
N ASP A 44 -9.75 2.13 10.55
CA ASP A 44 -8.66 1.15 10.58
C ASP A 44 -7.30 1.75 10.14
N ILE A 45 -7.33 2.66 9.16
CA ILE A 45 -6.15 3.33 8.64
C ILE A 45 -5.70 4.44 9.60
N GLN A 46 -6.63 5.22 10.13
CA GLN A 46 -6.33 6.22 11.15
C GLN A 46 -5.71 5.60 12.39
N ASP A 47 -6.26 4.49 12.88
CA ASP A 47 -5.73 3.80 14.04
C ASP A 47 -4.31 3.27 13.76
N LEU A 48 -4.06 2.74 12.56
CA LEU A 48 -2.72 2.33 12.14
C LEU A 48 -1.77 3.53 12.11
N LEU A 49 -2.13 4.62 11.43
CA LEU A 49 -1.30 5.82 11.33
C LEU A 49 -1.03 6.42 12.71
N ASN A 50 -2.03 6.47 13.57
CA ASN A 50 -1.91 6.99 14.93
C ASN A 50 -1.05 6.09 15.83
N ALA A 51 -1.12 4.77 15.65
CA ALA A 51 -0.30 3.83 16.41
C ALA A 51 1.20 3.96 16.11
N PHE A 52 1.56 4.43 14.91
CA PHE A 52 2.94 4.62 14.47
C PHE A 52 3.31 6.10 14.29
N LEU A 53 2.55 7.02 14.88
CA LEU A 53 2.87 8.44 14.91
C LEU A 53 4.23 8.67 15.59
N GLY A 54 5.20 9.19 14.84
CA GLY A 54 6.56 9.47 15.32
C GLY A 54 7.59 8.37 15.05
N ASP A 55 7.18 7.25 14.42
CA ASP A 55 8.10 6.22 13.92
C ASP A 55 7.79 5.93 12.44
N ASP A 56 8.31 6.79 11.56
CA ASP A 56 8.07 6.70 10.12
C ASP A 56 8.64 5.42 9.50
N SER A 57 9.71 4.86 10.06
CA SER A 57 10.33 3.64 9.54
C SER A 57 9.42 2.43 9.78
N THR A 58 8.88 2.33 10.99
CA THR A 58 7.93 1.27 11.35
C THR A 58 6.59 1.50 10.64
N LYS A 59 6.12 2.74 10.54
CA LYS A 59 4.89 3.10 9.81
C LYS A 59 4.89 2.58 8.38
N GLU A 60 5.97 2.83 7.62
CA GLU A 60 6.08 2.39 6.23
C GLU A 60 5.98 0.85 6.10
N ILE A 61 6.64 0.11 6.99
CA ILE A 61 6.59 -1.35 7.03
C ILE A 61 5.15 -1.82 7.28
N HIS A 62 4.45 -1.20 8.25
CA HIS A 62 3.07 -1.56 8.58
C HIS A 62 2.08 -1.22 7.48
N LEU A 63 2.25 -0.10 6.77
CA LEU A 63 1.44 0.21 5.58
C LEU A 63 1.62 -0.86 4.51
N GLN A 64 2.85 -1.29 4.25
CA GLN A 64 3.13 -2.37 3.30
C GLN A 64 2.53 -3.71 3.75
N LEU A 65 2.59 -4.03 5.05
CA LEU A 65 1.92 -5.21 5.61
C LEU A 65 0.40 -5.12 5.45
N LYS A 66 -0.18 -3.95 5.69
CA LYS A 66 -1.61 -3.71 5.54
C LYS A 66 -2.04 -3.85 4.07
N ALA A 67 -1.24 -3.34 3.14
CA ALA A 67 -1.45 -3.55 1.72
C ALA A 67 -1.44 -5.05 1.34
N LYS A 68 -0.53 -5.85 1.91
CA LYS A 68 -0.54 -7.32 1.72
C LYS A 68 -1.84 -7.97 2.18
N GLU A 69 -2.44 -7.50 3.27
CA GLU A 69 -3.75 -8.01 3.70
C GLU A 69 -4.82 -7.75 2.66
N TYR A 70 -4.86 -6.54 2.09
CA TYR A 70 -5.78 -6.19 1.00
C TYR A 70 -5.54 -7.03 -0.26
N LEU A 71 -4.28 -7.26 -0.64
CA LEU A 71 -3.94 -8.13 -1.78
C LEU A 71 -4.44 -9.58 -1.59
N LYS A 72 -4.38 -10.11 -0.36
CA LYS A 72 -4.89 -11.47 -0.06
C LYS A 72 -6.39 -11.62 -0.31
N ILE A 73 -7.15 -10.55 -0.13
CA ILE A 73 -8.60 -10.52 -0.40
C ILE A 73 -8.94 -9.97 -1.79
N ARG A 74 -7.94 -9.82 -2.67
CA ARG A 74 -8.04 -9.22 -4.02
C ARG A 74 -8.52 -7.76 -4.05
N GLU A 75 -8.38 -7.03 -2.94
CA GLU A 75 -8.63 -5.59 -2.85
C GLU A 75 -7.40 -4.80 -3.31
N ILE A 76 -7.05 -4.92 -4.60
CA ILE A 76 -5.83 -4.32 -5.16
C ILE A 76 -5.87 -2.78 -5.08
N ASP A 77 -7.05 -2.20 -5.27
CA ASP A 77 -7.29 -0.76 -5.19
C ASP A 77 -6.97 -0.21 -3.79
N MET A 78 -7.46 -0.87 -2.73
CA MET A 78 -7.13 -0.51 -1.35
C MET A 78 -5.65 -0.73 -1.03
N ALA A 79 -5.06 -1.83 -1.52
CA ALA A 79 -3.63 -2.08 -1.32
C ALA A 79 -2.78 -0.93 -1.88
N TRP A 80 -3.10 -0.50 -3.10
CA TRP A 80 -2.44 0.64 -3.71
C TRP A 80 -2.60 1.92 -2.90
N LYS A 81 -3.82 2.27 -2.51
CA LYS A 81 -4.07 3.50 -1.75
C LYS A 81 -3.27 3.53 -0.45
N VAL A 82 -3.23 2.40 0.26
CA VAL A 82 -2.48 2.27 1.52
C VAL A 82 -0.97 2.42 1.32
N LEU A 83 -0.43 1.95 0.21
CA LEU A 83 0.99 2.08 -0.11
C LEU A 83 1.43 3.52 -0.41
N PHE A 84 0.49 4.42 -0.72
CA PHE A 84 0.76 5.83 -1.04
C PHE A 84 0.44 6.81 0.11
N LEU A 85 0.05 6.30 1.29
CA LEU A 85 -0.22 7.10 2.50
C LEU A 85 1.05 7.57 3.24
#